data_AF-I9EHX4-F1
#
_entry.id   AF-I9EHX4-F1
#
_cell.length_a   1.000
_cell.length_b   1.000
_cell.length_c   1.000
_cell.angle_alpha   90.00
_cell.angle_beta   90.00
_cell.angle_gamma   90.00
#
_symmetry.space_group_name_H-M   'P 1'
#
loop_
_entity.id
_entity.type
_entity.pdbx_description
1 polymer ?
#
loop_
_entity_poly.entity_id
_entity_poly.type
_entity_poly.pdbx_seq_one_letter_code
_entity_poly.pdbx_strand_id
1 'polypeptide(L)'
;MKSTKLMLITILCLILSSLSGCKKDIVESLLKNNSYVECIINGKCARGEGLRTMFEAPTSFHMNYSYYDDGSFTFNIAKGINDKEGGNYRIYISVTQKGLPQLGEKYYFKEHIDNNGPFDFEDECYIASIEVTPYLYQCSDTTLIPKSIRKKKIILKTDIVNKGYIEFTNINVDKGEIFGLFNFETEVTSKRVPQASYKASVTEGKFEGYNIERNRTFYTSGLFDYIL
;
A
#
# COMPACT_ATOMS: atom_id res chain seq x y z
N MET A 1 -4.02 25.99 -31.14
CA MET A 1 -3.48 27.28 -30.64
C MET A 1 -3.47 27.44 -29.11
N LYS A 2 -4.32 26.78 -28.31
CA LYS A 2 -4.28 26.88 -26.82
C LYS A 2 -3.17 26.03 -26.15
N SER A 3 -2.89 24.83 -26.68
CA SER A 3 -1.88 23.91 -26.14
C SER A 3 -0.44 24.46 -26.23
N THR A 4 -0.09 25.12 -27.35
CA THR A 4 1.24 25.69 -27.56
C THR A 4 1.56 26.83 -26.59
N LYS A 5 0.56 27.65 -26.23
CA LYS A 5 0.72 28.71 -25.22
C LYS A 5 0.92 28.14 -23.82
N LEU A 6 0.18 27.08 -23.45
CA LEU A 6 0.33 26.43 -22.15
C LEU A 6 1.72 25.79 -22.04
N MET A 7 2.17 25.08 -23.07
CA MET A 7 3.51 24.48 -23.12
C MET A 7 4.62 25.54 -23.01
N LEU A 8 4.49 26.67 -23.72
CA LEU A 8 5.41 27.80 -23.61
C LEU A 8 5.42 28.41 -22.21
N ILE A 9 4.27 28.53 -21.55
CA ILE A 9 4.17 29.01 -20.16
C ILE A 9 4.85 28.02 -19.21
N THR A 10 4.64 26.71 -19.37
CA THR A 10 5.29 25.68 -18.55
C THR A 10 6.80 25.68 -18.72
N ILE A 11 7.29 25.78 -19.96
CA ILE A 11 8.73 25.88 -20.27
C ILE A 11 9.31 27.17 -19.70
N LEU A 12 8.60 28.30 -19.82
CA LEU A 12 9.04 29.58 -19.28
C LEU A 12 9.09 29.56 -17.75
N CYS A 13 8.10 28.94 -17.08
CA CYS A 13 8.12 28.73 -15.63
C CYS A 13 9.30 27.85 -15.20
N LEU A 14 9.61 26.78 -15.94
CA LEU A 14 10.76 25.91 -15.67
C LEU A 14 12.09 26.66 -15.85
N ILE A 15 12.24 27.46 -16.91
CA ILE A 15 13.44 28.26 -17.16
C ILE A 15 13.59 29.37 -16.11
N LEU A 16 12.51 30.07 -15.77
CA LEU A 16 12.53 31.09 -14.72
C LEU A 16 12.87 30.49 -13.35
N SER A 17 12.38 29.29 -13.05
CA SER A 17 12.76 28.55 -11.84
C SER A 17 14.22 28.08 -11.84
N SER A 18 14.86 27.90 -13.01
CA SER A 18 16.28 27.54 -13.09
C SER A 18 17.26 28.72 -12.88
N LEU A 19 16.77 29.97 -12.98
CA LEU A 19 17.59 31.19 -12.93
C LEU A 19 17.53 31.93 -11.59
N SER A 20 16.47 31.78 -10.82
CA SER A 20 16.53 31.98 -9.37
C SER A 20 17.13 30.72 -8.76
N GLY A 21 18.04 30.80 -7.78
CA GLY A 21 18.55 29.63 -7.04
C GLY A 21 17.43 28.87 -6.32
N CYS A 22 16.59 28.16 -7.06
CA CYS A 22 15.37 27.53 -6.62
C CYS A 22 15.74 26.29 -5.84
N LYS A 23 15.81 26.51 -4.52
CA LYS A 23 15.17 25.68 -3.49
C LYS A 23 14.45 24.49 -4.13
N LYS A 24 15.20 23.39 -4.23
CA LYS A 24 14.72 22.04 -4.50
C LYS A 24 13.33 21.82 -3.87
N ASP A 25 13.16 22.27 -2.62
CA ASP A 25 11.92 22.25 -1.84
C ASP A 25 10.69 22.91 -2.52
N ILE A 26 10.86 24.01 -3.27
CA ILE A 26 9.75 24.70 -3.96
C ILE A 26 9.30 23.87 -5.18
N VAL A 27 10.25 23.36 -5.96
CA VAL A 27 9.95 22.50 -7.12
C VAL A 27 9.40 21.15 -6.66
N GLU A 28 9.91 20.59 -5.57
CA GLU A 28 9.42 19.36 -4.96
C GLU A 28 8.02 19.53 -4.36
N SER A 29 7.70 20.67 -3.74
CA SER A 29 6.34 20.95 -3.25
C SER A 29 5.32 21.13 -4.38
N LEU A 30 5.74 21.69 -5.53
CA LEU A 30 4.90 21.81 -6.73
C LEU A 30 4.66 20.46 -7.42
N LEU A 31 5.56 19.48 -7.22
CA LEU A 31 5.47 18.13 -7.78
C LEU A 31 5.06 17.07 -6.74
N LYS A 32 4.75 17.49 -5.51
CA LYS A 32 4.37 16.57 -4.43
C LYS A 32 3.03 15.93 -4.79
N ASN A 33 3.04 14.63 -5.01
CA ASN A 33 1.81 13.88 -5.20
C ASN A 33 1.10 13.75 -3.84
N ASN A 34 -0.15 14.21 -3.79
CA ASN A 34 -0.98 14.19 -2.58
C ASN A 34 -1.52 12.80 -2.23
N SER A 35 -1.10 11.75 -2.93
CA SER A 35 -1.56 10.40 -2.64
C SER A 35 -1.18 9.97 -1.22
N TYR A 36 -2.03 9.21 -0.55
CA TYR A 36 -1.72 8.67 0.76
C TYR A 36 -2.49 7.39 1.06
N VAL A 37 -2.01 6.72 2.10
CA VAL A 37 -2.72 5.66 2.82
C VAL A 37 -2.65 6.00 4.30
N GLU A 38 -3.77 5.95 4.99
CA GLU A 38 -3.86 6.12 6.44
C GLU A 38 -4.83 5.10 7.03
N CYS A 39 -4.58 4.69 8.26
CA CYS A 39 -5.45 3.78 9.00
C CYS A 39 -5.11 3.81 10.49
N ILE A 40 -5.93 3.14 11.29
CA ILE A 40 -5.66 2.80 12.69
C ILE A 40 -5.26 1.32 12.75
N ILE A 41 -4.06 1.02 13.22
CA ILE A 41 -3.57 -0.34 13.43
C ILE A 41 -3.45 -0.58 14.93
N ASN A 42 -4.24 -1.51 15.47
CA ASN A 42 -4.26 -1.84 16.90
C ASN A 42 -4.38 -0.59 17.80
N GLY A 43 -5.27 0.34 17.42
CA GLY A 43 -5.51 1.59 18.13
C GLY A 43 -4.50 2.72 17.83
N LYS A 44 -3.49 2.48 16.99
CA LYS A 44 -2.47 3.48 16.64
C LYS A 44 -2.69 4.03 15.24
N CYS A 45 -2.76 5.34 15.11
CA CYS A 45 -2.83 5.99 13.80
C CYS A 45 -1.50 5.82 13.05
N ALA A 46 -1.56 5.24 11.85
CA ALA A 46 -0.43 5.07 10.95
C ALA A 46 -0.74 5.68 9.58
N ARG A 47 0.24 6.41 9.02
CA ARG A 47 0.07 7.11 7.74
C ARG A 47 1.31 6.96 6.87
N GLY A 48 1.10 6.92 5.57
CA GLY A 48 2.13 6.98 4.57
C GLY A 48 1.71 7.85 3.39
N GLU A 49 2.48 8.89 3.11
CA GLU A 49 2.22 9.83 2.00
C GLU A 49 3.07 9.52 0.77
N GLY A 50 2.60 10.04 -0.36
CA GLY A 50 3.39 10.40 -1.54
C GLY A 50 3.52 9.32 -2.61
N LEU A 51 3.29 9.71 -3.87
CA LEU A 51 3.89 9.13 -5.07
C LEU A 51 5.11 9.99 -5.44
N ARG A 52 6.27 9.37 -5.73
CA ARG A 52 7.56 9.90 -6.24
C ARG A 52 7.80 11.44 -6.20
N THR A 53 8.86 11.89 -5.55
CA THR A 53 9.63 13.03 -6.08
C THR A 53 10.38 12.57 -7.34
N MET A 54 10.60 13.45 -8.32
CA MET A 54 11.21 13.11 -9.63
C MET A 54 12.64 12.50 -9.51
N PHE A 55 13.26 12.55 -8.33
CA PHE A 55 14.68 12.26 -8.11
C PHE A 55 14.98 11.21 -7.03
N GLU A 56 13.98 10.60 -6.38
CA GLU A 56 14.22 9.58 -5.33
C GLU A 56 14.03 8.14 -5.83
N ALA A 57 14.94 7.26 -5.36
CA ALA A 57 14.92 5.84 -5.67
C ALA A 57 13.66 5.12 -5.12
N PRO A 58 13.15 4.09 -5.81
CA PRO A 58 11.88 3.45 -5.48
C PRO A 58 12.03 2.57 -4.25
N THR A 59 11.48 2.95 -3.10
CA THR A 59 11.56 2.03 -1.93
C THR A 59 10.29 1.85 -1.10
N SER A 60 9.30 2.76 -1.10
CA SER A 60 8.20 2.62 -0.13
C SER A 60 6.77 2.94 -0.55
N PHE A 61 6.49 3.49 -1.76
CA PHE A 61 5.12 3.73 -2.23
C PHE A 61 4.91 3.21 -3.64
N HIS A 62 4.00 2.26 -3.78
CA HIS A 62 3.54 1.77 -5.07
C HIS A 62 2.02 1.66 -5.04
N MET A 63 1.34 2.58 -5.73
CA MET A 63 -0.09 2.53 -5.99
C MET A 63 -0.29 2.62 -7.49
N ASN A 64 -1.04 1.70 -8.05
CA ASN A 64 -1.31 1.66 -9.48
C ASN A 64 -2.68 1.06 -9.76
N TYR A 65 -3.09 1.18 -11.01
CA TYR A 65 -4.29 0.55 -11.50
C TYR A 65 -4.16 0.17 -12.95
N SER A 66 -5.08 -0.65 -13.44
CA SER A 66 -5.30 -0.81 -14.86
C SER A 66 -6.78 -1.01 -15.12
N TYR A 67 -7.24 -0.59 -16.29
CA TYR A 67 -8.54 -0.93 -16.84
C TYR A 67 -8.34 -1.17 -18.33
N TYR A 68 -8.54 -2.40 -18.80
CA TYR A 68 -8.28 -2.79 -20.19
C TYR A 68 -9.56 -2.89 -21.02
N ASP A 69 -9.39 -2.95 -22.35
CA ASP A 69 -10.49 -3.15 -23.31
C ASP A 69 -11.21 -4.50 -23.10
N ASP A 70 -10.54 -5.48 -22.48
CA ASP A 70 -11.13 -6.76 -22.07
C ASP A 70 -12.01 -6.65 -20.80
N GLY A 71 -12.22 -5.42 -20.32
CA GLY A 71 -13.01 -5.08 -19.15
C GLY A 71 -12.31 -5.37 -17.83
N SER A 72 -11.06 -5.82 -17.79
CA SER A 72 -10.38 -6.17 -16.53
C SER A 72 -9.91 -4.92 -15.80
N PHE A 73 -10.34 -4.76 -14.55
CA PHE A 73 -9.84 -3.77 -13.62
C PHE A 73 -8.86 -4.39 -12.62
N THR A 74 -7.71 -3.76 -12.45
CA THR A 74 -6.75 -4.08 -11.38
C THR A 74 -6.46 -2.83 -10.56
N PHE A 75 -6.35 -2.95 -9.25
CA PHE A 75 -5.88 -1.87 -8.38
C PHE A 75 -4.95 -2.42 -7.31
N ASN A 76 -3.84 -1.74 -7.06
CA ASN A 76 -2.87 -2.17 -6.05
C ASN A 76 -2.40 -1.01 -5.19
N ILE A 77 -2.18 -1.32 -3.92
CA ILE A 77 -1.47 -0.52 -2.93
C ILE A 77 -0.39 -1.41 -2.33
N ALA A 78 0.85 -0.93 -2.32
CA ALA A 78 1.94 -1.48 -1.54
C ALA A 78 2.69 -0.30 -0.90
N LYS A 79 2.39 -0.02 0.37
CA LYS A 79 2.87 1.19 1.05
C LYS A 79 3.35 0.89 2.47
N GLY A 80 4.59 1.28 2.74
CA GLY A 80 5.08 1.43 4.11
C GLY A 80 4.37 2.59 4.82
N ILE A 81 3.81 2.33 5.99
CA ILE A 81 3.16 3.32 6.85
C ILE A 81 3.76 3.23 8.26
N ASN A 82 3.82 4.37 8.95
CA ASN A 82 4.40 4.42 10.29
C ASN A 82 3.42 5.06 11.27
N ASP A 83 3.41 4.57 12.50
CA ASP A 83 2.76 5.26 13.62
C ASP A 83 3.75 6.23 14.31
N LYS A 84 3.22 7.11 15.17
CA LYS A 84 4.03 8.12 15.89
C LYS A 84 4.91 7.53 16.99
N GLU A 85 4.66 6.31 17.43
CA GLU A 85 5.39 5.59 18.48
C GLU A 85 6.52 4.72 17.91
N GLY A 86 6.77 4.78 16.60
CA GLY A 86 7.84 4.05 15.92
C GLY A 86 7.42 2.68 15.40
N GLY A 87 6.12 2.36 15.36
CA GLY A 87 5.61 1.22 14.62
C GLY A 87 5.82 1.40 13.13
N ASN A 88 6.33 0.36 12.49
CA ASN A 88 6.63 0.33 11.05
C ASN A 88 5.86 -0.84 10.44
N TYR A 89 4.97 -0.51 9.52
CA TYR A 89 4.05 -1.42 8.89
C TYR A 89 4.15 -1.28 7.39
N ARG A 90 3.71 -2.30 6.66
CA ARG A 90 3.49 -2.19 5.23
C ARG A 90 2.14 -2.78 4.85
N ILE A 91 1.29 -1.94 4.28
CA ILE A 91 -0.04 -2.32 3.81
C ILE A 91 0.06 -2.74 2.36
N TYR A 92 -0.56 -3.88 2.07
CA TYR A 92 -0.78 -4.39 0.73
C TYR A 92 -2.28 -4.54 0.52
N ILE A 93 -2.82 -3.92 -0.53
CA ILE A 93 -4.19 -4.16 -1.00
C ILE A 93 -4.11 -4.44 -2.48
N SER A 94 -4.75 -5.51 -2.93
CA SER A 94 -4.83 -5.87 -4.34
C SER A 94 -6.25 -6.24 -4.71
N VAL A 95 -6.71 -5.72 -5.84
CA VAL A 95 -8.06 -5.92 -6.37
C VAL A 95 -7.94 -6.32 -7.82
N THR A 96 -8.68 -7.37 -8.21
CA THR A 96 -8.91 -7.78 -9.59
C THR A 96 -10.38 -8.10 -9.79
N GLN A 97 -10.99 -7.51 -10.81
CA GLN A 97 -12.35 -7.88 -11.23
C GLN A 97 -12.62 -7.52 -12.69
N LYS A 98 -13.73 -8.02 -13.24
CA LYS A 98 -14.31 -7.57 -14.50
C LYS A 98 -15.23 -6.38 -14.27
N GLY A 99 -15.12 -5.38 -15.14
CA GLY A 99 -15.79 -4.10 -14.99
C GLY A 99 -15.08 -3.19 -13.99
N LEU A 100 -15.55 -1.95 -13.92
CA LEU A 100 -15.15 -1.04 -12.86
C LEU A 100 -15.94 -1.35 -11.59
N PRO A 101 -15.31 -1.31 -10.40
CA PRO A 101 -16.04 -1.38 -9.14
C PRO A 101 -17.12 -0.30 -9.07
N GLN A 102 -18.28 -0.67 -8.52
CA GLN A 102 -19.32 0.27 -8.18
C GLN A 102 -18.88 1.12 -6.98
N LEU A 103 -19.07 2.43 -7.07
CA LEU A 103 -18.73 3.35 -5.98
C LEU A 103 -19.66 3.11 -4.78
N GLY A 104 -19.09 3.07 -3.58
CA GLY A 104 -19.80 2.82 -2.32
C GLY A 104 -20.13 1.34 -2.05
N GLU A 105 -19.87 0.44 -2.99
CA GLU A 105 -20.05 -1.00 -2.78
C GLU A 105 -18.89 -1.59 -1.97
N LYS A 106 -19.19 -2.54 -1.08
CA LYS A 106 -18.20 -3.22 -0.25
C LYS A 106 -17.79 -4.55 -0.87
N TYR A 107 -16.51 -4.65 -1.21
CA TYR A 107 -15.89 -5.86 -1.74
C TYR A 107 -15.07 -6.54 -0.65
N TYR A 108 -15.40 -7.79 -0.32
CA TYR A 108 -14.82 -8.49 0.82
C TYR A 108 -13.51 -9.18 0.48
N PHE A 109 -12.52 -9.08 1.37
CA PHE A 109 -11.22 -9.70 1.14
C PHE A 109 -11.28 -11.23 1.28
N LYS A 110 -10.45 -11.94 0.49
CA LYS A 110 -10.20 -13.38 0.67
C LYS A 110 -9.69 -13.64 2.08
N GLU A 111 -10.27 -14.67 2.70
CA GLU A 111 -9.90 -15.08 4.06
C GLU A 111 -8.48 -15.62 4.10
N HIS A 112 -8.08 -16.48 3.17
CA HIS A 112 -6.74 -17.06 3.14
C HIS A 112 -5.87 -16.42 2.05
N ILE A 113 -4.67 -16.01 2.42
CA ILE A 113 -3.70 -15.37 1.53
C ILE A 113 -2.54 -16.32 1.27
N ASP A 114 -2.37 -16.70 0.01
CA ASP A 114 -1.21 -17.46 -0.43
C ASP A 114 0.02 -16.56 -0.59
N ASN A 115 1.00 -16.70 0.27
CA ASN A 115 2.26 -15.96 0.16
C ASN A 115 3.34 -16.71 -0.66
N ASN A 116 3.03 -17.88 -1.25
CA ASN A 116 4.06 -18.78 -1.79
C ASN A 116 4.25 -18.73 -3.33
N GLY A 117 3.45 -17.99 -4.09
CA GLY A 117 3.54 -18.01 -5.56
C GLY A 117 3.01 -16.75 -6.24
N PRO A 118 3.33 -16.53 -7.53
CA PRO A 118 2.68 -15.48 -8.30
C PRO A 118 1.19 -15.77 -8.36
N PHE A 119 0.37 -14.73 -8.27
CA PHE A 119 -1.06 -14.88 -8.46
C PHE A 119 -1.40 -14.72 -9.93
N ASP A 120 -2.19 -15.67 -10.45
CA ASP A 120 -2.90 -15.47 -11.70
C ASP A 120 -4.06 -14.48 -11.48
N PHE A 121 -4.45 -13.77 -12.54
CA PHE A 121 -5.62 -12.89 -12.47
C PHE A 121 -6.87 -13.75 -12.24
N GLU A 122 -7.47 -13.60 -11.06
CA GLU A 122 -8.77 -14.16 -10.70
C GLU A 122 -9.82 -13.04 -10.74
N ASP A 123 -10.97 -13.28 -11.37
CA ASP A 123 -12.09 -12.35 -11.29
C ASP A 123 -12.62 -12.28 -9.85
N GLU A 124 -13.13 -11.12 -9.44
CA GLU A 124 -13.62 -10.85 -8.08
C GLU A 124 -12.66 -11.26 -6.95
N CYS A 125 -11.36 -11.01 -7.12
CA CYS A 125 -10.33 -11.34 -6.13
C CYS A 125 -9.81 -10.08 -5.43
N TYR A 126 -10.05 -10.03 -4.12
CA TYR A 126 -9.70 -8.90 -3.27
C TYR A 126 -8.80 -9.39 -2.14
N ILE A 127 -7.62 -8.81 -1.99
CA ILE A 127 -6.61 -9.23 -1.02
C ILE A 127 -6.22 -8.02 -0.18
N ALA A 128 -6.14 -8.21 1.14
CA ALA A 128 -5.56 -7.25 2.07
C ALA A 128 -4.54 -7.94 2.96
N SER A 129 -3.36 -7.35 3.10
CA SER A 129 -2.28 -7.91 3.91
C SER A 129 -1.53 -6.79 4.62
N ILE A 130 -1.10 -7.05 5.85
CA ILE A 130 -0.15 -6.22 6.58
C ILE A 130 1.14 -7.01 6.80
N GLU A 131 2.26 -6.34 6.59
CA GLU A 131 3.58 -6.81 6.99
C GLU A 131 4.07 -5.97 8.17
N VAL A 132 4.58 -6.66 9.20
CA VAL A 132 5.07 -6.09 10.45
C VAL A 132 6.44 -6.66 10.78
N THR A 133 7.26 -5.88 11.48
CA THR A 133 8.60 -6.33 11.93
C THR A 133 8.78 -6.23 13.46
N PRO A 134 7.99 -6.99 14.26
CA PRO A 134 8.13 -7.00 15.71
C PRO A 134 9.41 -7.69 16.17
N TYR A 135 9.80 -7.44 17.41
CA TYR A 135 10.72 -8.32 18.13
C TYR A 135 10.02 -9.63 18.51
N LEU A 136 10.74 -10.75 18.51
CA LEU A 136 10.18 -12.06 18.84
C LEU A 136 9.50 -12.10 20.21
N TYR A 137 10.03 -11.39 21.21
CA TYR A 137 9.43 -11.31 22.53
C TYR A 137 8.07 -10.57 22.57
N GLN A 138 7.72 -9.81 21.53
CA GLN A 138 6.44 -9.09 21.43
C GLN A 138 5.33 -9.96 20.84
N CYS A 139 5.71 -11.04 20.14
CA CYS A 139 4.78 -11.89 19.40
C CYS A 139 4.84 -13.37 19.79
N SER A 140 5.70 -13.76 20.75
CA SER A 140 5.87 -15.15 21.16
C SER A 140 5.96 -15.30 22.67
N ASP A 141 5.50 -16.44 23.19
CA ASP A 141 5.88 -16.88 24.53
C ASP A 141 7.39 -17.16 24.56
N THR A 142 8.12 -16.26 25.22
CA THR A 142 9.58 -16.35 25.25
C THR A 142 10.11 -17.61 25.92
N THR A 143 9.33 -18.29 26.78
CA THR A 143 9.74 -19.53 27.42
C THR A 143 9.90 -20.67 26.43
N LEU A 144 9.16 -20.62 25.32
CA LEU A 144 9.16 -21.62 24.25
C LEU A 144 10.22 -21.38 23.16
N ILE A 145 10.97 -20.27 23.25
CA ILE A 145 12.01 -19.92 22.27
C ILE A 145 13.40 -19.71 22.92
N PRO A 146 14.51 -20.07 22.23
CA PRO A 146 15.87 -19.93 22.76
C PRO A 146 16.21 -18.50 23.18
N LYS A 147 16.91 -18.34 24.31
CA LYS A 147 17.34 -17.02 24.82
C LYS A 147 18.13 -16.19 23.80
N SER A 148 18.92 -16.85 22.95
CA SER A 148 19.74 -16.22 21.91
C SER A 148 18.94 -15.49 20.84
N ILE A 149 17.68 -15.86 20.60
CA ILE A 149 16.87 -15.27 19.53
C ILE A 149 15.76 -14.33 20.04
N ARG A 150 15.45 -14.31 21.34
CA ARG A 150 14.31 -13.53 21.88
C ARG A 150 14.31 -12.04 21.51
N LYS A 151 15.50 -11.44 21.39
CA LYS A 151 15.68 -10.01 21.03
C LYS A 151 15.85 -9.78 19.52
N LYS A 152 15.80 -10.83 18.70
CA LYS A 152 15.81 -10.73 17.24
C LYS A 152 14.45 -10.25 16.75
N LYS A 153 14.44 -9.58 15.60
CA LYS A 153 13.19 -9.20 14.94
C LYS A 153 12.75 -10.29 13.99
N ILE A 154 11.45 -10.37 13.75
CA ILE A 154 10.88 -11.25 12.73
C ILE A 154 9.97 -10.43 11.83
N ILE A 155 10.07 -10.64 10.52
CA ILE A 155 9.09 -10.10 9.57
C ILE A 155 7.92 -11.07 9.52
N LEU A 156 6.72 -10.59 9.78
CA LEU A 156 5.48 -11.36 9.69
C LEU A 156 4.54 -10.68 8.69
N LYS A 157 3.89 -11.47 7.84
CA LYS A 157 2.94 -11.00 6.82
C LYS A 157 1.66 -11.81 6.92
N THR A 158 0.51 -11.15 6.85
CA THR A 158 -0.83 -11.77 6.94
C THR A 158 -0.93 -13.11 6.21
N ASP A 159 -1.44 -14.13 6.90
CA ASP A 159 -1.91 -15.40 6.33
C ASP A 159 -3.45 -15.45 6.23
N ILE A 160 -4.12 -14.86 7.22
CA ILE A 160 -5.57 -14.91 7.39
C ILE A 160 -6.14 -13.49 7.56
N VAL A 161 -7.22 -13.21 6.84
CA VAL A 161 -8.12 -12.07 7.03
C VAL A 161 -9.44 -12.59 7.56
N ASN A 162 -9.72 -12.37 8.84
CA ASN A 162 -10.93 -12.89 9.50
C ASN A 162 -12.20 -12.20 9.00
N LYS A 163 -12.09 -10.90 8.73
CA LYS A 163 -13.14 -10.06 8.15
C LYS A 163 -12.49 -8.83 7.55
N GLY A 164 -13.04 -8.33 6.46
CA GLY A 164 -12.61 -7.05 5.92
C GLY A 164 -13.16 -6.78 4.54
N TYR A 165 -13.10 -5.52 4.16
CA TYR A 165 -13.58 -5.06 2.87
C TYR A 165 -12.75 -3.87 2.36
N ILE A 166 -12.81 -3.67 1.05
CA ILE A 166 -12.47 -2.43 0.36
C ILE A 166 -13.74 -1.83 -0.25
N GLU A 167 -13.82 -0.51 -0.21
CA GLU A 167 -14.87 0.29 -0.83
C GLU A 167 -14.21 1.39 -1.67
N PHE A 168 -14.62 1.53 -2.92
CA PHE A 168 -14.14 2.61 -3.78
C PHE A 168 -15.08 3.81 -3.67
N THR A 169 -14.53 5.00 -3.43
CA THR A 169 -15.32 6.24 -3.29
C THR A 169 -15.14 7.17 -4.48
N ASN A 170 -14.08 6.97 -5.28
CA ASN A 170 -13.87 7.64 -6.56
C ASN A 170 -13.03 6.74 -7.48
N ILE A 171 -13.42 6.66 -8.75
CA ILE A 171 -12.64 6.01 -9.80
C ILE A 171 -12.70 6.90 -11.04
N ASN A 172 -11.59 7.57 -11.33
CA ASN A 172 -11.38 8.32 -12.56
C ASN A 172 -10.15 7.76 -13.28
N VAL A 173 -10.39 6.83 -14.21
CA VAL A 173 -9.35 6.15 -14.97
C VAL A 173 -8.62 7.06 -15.96
N ASP A 174 -9.21 8.18 -16.37
CA ASP A 174 -8.59 9.11 -17.30
C ASP A 174 -7.58 10.02 -16.60
N LYS A 175 -7.87 10.38 -15.34
CA LYS A 175 -7.00 11.20 -14.51
C LYS A 175 -6.04 10.39 -13.62
N GLY A 176 -6.24 9.08 -13.54
CA GLY A 176 -5.56 8.25 -12.56
C GLY A 176 -5.86 8.70 -11.12
N GLU A 177 -7.13 9.00 -10.84
CA GLU A 177 -7.59 9.32 -9.49
C GLU A 177 -8.43 8.16 -8.97
N ILE A 178 -7.97 7.46 -7.93
CA ILE A 178 -8.70 6.34 -7.31
C ILE A 178 -8.64 6.47 -5.80
N PHE A 179 -9.81 6.59 -5.18
CA PHE A 179 -9.95 6.78 -3.73
C PHE A 179 -10.80 5.67 -3.15
N GLY A 180 -10.63 5.42 -1.86
CA GLY A 180 -11.44 4.44 -1.18
C GLY A 180 -11.17 4.31 0.30
N LEU A 181 -11.93 3.40 0.87
CA LEU A 181 -11.91 3.02 2.28
C LEU A 181 -11.59 1.54 2.39
N PHE A 182 -10.99 1.12 3.50
CA PHE A 182 -10.77 -0.28 3.79
C PHE A 182 -10.75 -0.54 5.28
N ASN A 183 -11.15 -1.75 5.67
CA ASN A 183 -11.02 -2.24 7.03
C ASN A 183 -10.75 -3.73 6.97
N PHE A 184 -9.89 -4.24 7.85
CA PHE A 184 -9.71 -5.68 7.98
C PHE A 184 -9.13 -6.07 9.35
N GLU A 185 -9.50 -7.26 9.81
CA GLU A 185 -8.84 -7.96 10.91
C GLU A 185 -8.04 -9.12 10.36
N THR A 186 -6.83 -9.26 10.85
CA THR A 186 -5.88 -10.22 10.33
C THR A 186 -5.08 -10.87 11.44
N GLU A 187 -4.66 -12.10 11.16
CA GLU A 187 -3.63 -12.76 11.93
C GLU A 187 -2.52 -13.26 11.02
N VAL A 188 -1.40 -13.61 11.65
CA VAL A 188 -0.28 -14.31 11.05
C VAL A 188 0.37 -15.17 12.10
N THR A 189 0.63 -16.42 11.75
CA THR A 189 1.53 -17.30 12.50
C THR A 189 2.79 -17.58 11.68
N SER A 190 3.95 -17.40 12.29
CA SER A 190 5.23 -17.68 11.64
C SER A 190 5.37 -19.17 11.32
N LYS A 191 5.79 -19.48 10.09
CA LYS A 191 6.12 -20.86 9.67
C LYS A 191 7.47 -21.31 10.25
N ARG A 192 8.40 -20.38 10.50
CA ARG A 192 9.75 -20.66 11.05
C ARG A 192 9.80 -20.73 12.58
N VAL A 193 8.99 -19.92 13.25
CA VAL A 193 8.86 -19.87 14.70
C VAL A 193 7.37 -19.97 15.03
N PRO A 194 6.77 -21.16 15.05
CA PRO A 194 5.32 -21.34 15.23
C PRO A 194 4.73 -20.73 16.51
N GLN A 195 5.59 -20.40 17.49
CA GLN A 195 5.22 -19.69 18.71
C GLN A 195 5.04 -18.18 18.50
N ALA A 196 5.54 -17.64 17.39
CA ALA A 196 5.43 -16.24 17.02
C ALA A 196 4.15 -16.04 16.21
N SER A 197 3.22 -15.28 16.77
CA SER A 197 1.97 -14.89 16.12
C SER A 197 1.69 -13.41 16.30
N TYR A 198 1.04 -12.81 15.32
CA TYR A 198 0.65 -11.41 15.39
C TYR A 198 -0.79 -11.26 14.91
N LYS A 199 -1.58 -10.51 15.67
CA LYS A 199 -2.94 -10.12 15.29
C LYS A 199 -3.00 -8.62 15.11
N ALA A 200 -3.67 -8.18 14.05
CA ALA A 200 -3.94 -6.77 13.82
C ALA A 200 -5.41 -6.53 13.46
N SER A 201 -5.93 -5.43 14.01
CA SER A 201 -7.14 -4.78 13.51
C SER A 201 -6.73 -3.50 12.80
N VAL A 202 -7.08 -3.41 11.52
CA VAL A 202 -6.86 -2.25 10.65
C VAL A 202 -8.21 -1.60 10.40
N THR A 203 -8.43 -0.46 11.04
CA THR A 203 -9.70 0.27 11.00
C THR A 203 -9.53 1.67 10.45
N GLU A 204 -10.63 2.29 10.03
CA GLU A 204 -10.64 3.65 9.47
C GLU A 204 -9.62 3.80 8.33
N GLY A 205 -9.40 2.72 7.57
CA GLY A 205 -8.48 2.73 6.45
C GLY A 205 -9.01 3.62 5.35
N LYS A 206 -8.16 4.53 4.89
CA LYS A 206 -8.45 5.47 3.80
C LYS A 206 -7.25 5.56 2.87
N PHE A 207 -7.52 5.58 1.57
CA PHE A 207 -6.52 5.90 0.57
C PHE A 207 -7.06 6.91 -0.43
N GLU A 208 -6.17 7.80 -0.87
CA GLU A 208 -6.41 8.65 -2.02
C GLU A 208 -5.21 8.50 -2.94
N GLY A 209 -5.44 8.06 -4.18
CA GLY A 209 -4.46 7.99 -5.24
C GLY A 209 -4.72 9.09 -6.25
N TYR A 210 -3.75 9.96 -6.49
CA TYR A 210 -3.77 11.01 -7.51
C TYR A 210 -2.70 10.73 -8.56
N ASN A 211 -3.01 10.90 -9.84
CA ASN A 211 -2.08 10.63 -10.95
C ASN A 211 -1.35 9.28 -10.81
N ILE A 212 -2.05 8.24 -10.33
CA ILE A 212 -1.45 6.93 -10.10
C ILE A 212 -1.09 6.27 -11.44
N GLU A 213 -0.07 5.41 -11.43
CA GLU A 213 0.42 4.77 -12.66
C GLU A 213 -0.63 3.81 -13.23
N ARG A 214 -0.82 3.83 -14.55
CA ARG A 214 -1.62 2.84 -15.26
C ARG A 214 -0.75 1.63 -15.62
N ASN A 215 -0.71 0.64 -14.73
CA ASN A 215 0.12 -0.55 -14.85
C ASN A 215 -0.64 -1.77 -14.33
N ARG A 216 -0.70 -2.84 -15.13
CA ARG A 216 -1.30 -4.11 -14.72
C ARG A 216 -0.32 -4.87 -13.88
N THR A 217 -0.45 -4.67 -12.58
CA THR A 217 0.12 -5.59 -11.60
C THR A 217 -0.99 -6.29 -10.87
N PHE A 218 -0.70 -7.49 -10.38
CA PHE A 218 -1.48 -8.13 -9.35
C PHE A 218 -0.57 -8.49 -8.19
N TYR A 219 -1.16 -8.85 -7.05
CA TYR A 219 -0.47 -9.10 -5.80
C TYR A 219 0.82 -9.89 -6.03
N THR A 220 1.95 -9.27 -5.69
CA THR A 220 3.24 -9.96 -5.71
C THR A 220 3.38 -10.67 -4.38
N SER A 221 3.55 -12.00 -4.42
CA SER A 221 3.83 -12.80 -3.22
C SER A 221 4.99 -12.20 -2.44
N GLY A 222 4.80 -12.11 -1.13
CA GLY A 222 5.85 -11.65 -0.23
C GLY A 222 6.84 -12.76 0.08
N LEU A 223 8.04 -12.38 0.51
CA LEU A 223 9.00 -13.32 1.08
C LEU A 223 8.43 -13.94 2.38
N PHE A 224 8.83 -15.18 2.65
CA PHE A 224 8.56 -15.88 3.91
C PHE A 224 9.00 -15.06 5.13
N ASP A 225 8.42 -15.39 6.29
CA ASP A 225 8.85 -14.89 7.58
C ASP A 225 10.37 -15.09 7.78
N TYR A 226 11.08 -14.02 8.15
CA TYR A 226 12.54 -14.00 8.25
C TYR A 226 12.98 -13.36 9.58
N ILE A 227 13.98 -13.97 10.23
CA ILE A 227 14.55 -13.49 11.49
C ILE A 227 15.76 -12.60 11.20
N LEU A 228 15.73 -11.35 11.67
CA LEU A 228 16.78 -10.32 11.53
C LEU A 228 17.68 -10.29 12.79
#